data_AF-A0A2N3BZT7-F1
#
_entry.id   AF-A0A2N3BZT7-F1
#
_cell.length_a   1.000
_cell.length_b   1.000
_cell.length_c   1.000
_cell.angle_alpha   90.00
_cell.angle_beta   90.00
_cell.angle_gamma   90.00
#
_symmetry.space_group_name_H-M   'P 1'
#
loop_
_entity.id
_entity.type
_entity.pdbx_description
1 polymer ?
#
loop_
_entity_poly.entity_id
_entity_poly.type
_entity_poly.pdbx_seq_one_letter_code
_entity_poly.pdbx_strand_id
1 'polypeptide(L)'
;MMRGLAARGAAFGRTEAVRVLSALLLLGVAVVSFPQSLRAAIFSGGYDGIGDAAGMSLTLSQIERRVVGSLSLPGGAVYTLNGEREDIHAGTAQGALNGRDGQGDAFFHIEERPLGLQFLFIPATAEGPPDLGRASEYSFLKRGVRPTITDEMSPRYKPAPEEPVDILAFIDGFRGWSPGDTARLYAGLPERQRALILLYDHATAELMWRICEAAPEEGSIAARRLADMQERQQTDCEPYLHVVERAKKGGLFSEFLRRSQFQLELVRATVLCDRGETGAARCADVSALGSPLILRWRRADAIMREIAGPDAEPDLAEDGREPETGAAQEAEEVVVSSAPVAGVDAEPRAAPGTPVPLPRPGGGEETVSDFEPDVSPLAAEAVKKHRLPLARP
;
A
#
# COMPACT_ATOMS: atom_id res chain seq x y z
N MET A 1 18.30 10.00 98.86
CA MET A 1 18.13 8.60 98.43
C MET A 1 16.74 8.16 98.83
N MET A 2 15.91 7.45 98.09
CA MET A 2 15.84 7.01 96.70
C MET A 2 14.55 6.15 96.74
N ARG A 3 13.82 6.06 95.62
CA ARG A 3 12.72 5.10 95.34
C ARG A 3 11.33 5.47 95.85
N GLY A 4 10.50 5.88 94.89
CA GLY A 4 9.39 5.01 94.48
C GLY A 4 8.00 5.58 94.66
N LEU A 5 7.44 6.16 93.59
CA LEU A 5 6.03 5.96 93.25
C LEU A 5 5.73 6.35 91.80
N ALA A 6 5.28 5.34 91.06
CA ALA A 6 4.40 5.35 89.88
C ALA A 6 4.79 6.26 88.69
N ALA A 7 5.27 5.75 87.56
CA ALA A 7 4.57 4.80 86.67
C ALA A 7 3.11 5.19 86.38
N ARG A 8 2.90 6.27 85.61
CA ARG A 8 1.66 6.53 84.85
C ARG A 8 1.91 7.66 83.86
N GLY A 9 2.42 7.32 82.67
CA GLY A 9 2.63 8.33 81.62
C GLY A 9 3.05 7.80 80.25
N ALA A 10 3.05 6.48 80.04
CA ALA A 10 3.57 5.86 78.82
C ALA A 10 2.49 5.13 78.00
N ALA A 11 1.26 5.66 77.96
CA ALA A 11 0.17 5.01 77.21
C ALA A 11 -0.79 5.97 76.48
N PHE A 12 -0.49 7.28 76.39
CA PHE A 12 -1.37 8.25 75.73
C PHE A 12 -0.75 9.04 74.58
N GLY A 13 0.51 8.75 74.18
CA GLY A 13 1.20 9.53 73.15
C GLY A 13 1.32 8.90 71.76
N ARG A 14 1.08 7.58 71.61
CA ARG A 14 1.33 6.87 70.33
C ARG A 14 0.06 6.58 69.52
N THR A 15 -1.10 6.55 70.15
CA THR A 15 -2.38 6.27 69.47
C THR A 15 -2.96 7.50 68.76
N GLU A 16 -2.72 8.71 69.26
CA GLU A 16 -3.17 9.93 68.57
C GLU A 16 -2.27 10.30 67.39
N ALA A 17 -0.94 10.17 67.51
CA ALA A 17 -0.02 10.45 66.41
C ALA A 17 -0.24 9.52 65.21
N VAL A 18 -0.56 8.24 65.45
CA VAL A 18 -0.88 7.28 64.38
C VAL A 18 -2.26 7.56 63.78
N ARG A 19 -3.26 7.98 64.57
CA ARG A 19 -4.58 8.34 64.05
C ARG A 19 -4.55 9.62 63.20
N VAL A 20 -3.74 10.61 63.58
CA VAL A 20 -3.59 11.85 62.80
C VAL A 20 -2.83 11.60 61.51
N LEU A 21 -1.77 10.76 61.52
CA LEU A 21 -1.08 10.37 60.29
C LEU A 21 -1.96 9.50 59.38
N SER A 22 -2.72 8.55 59.92
CA SER A 22 -3.66 7.74 59.13
C SER A 22 -4.82 8.57 58.57
N ALA A 23 -5.31 9.58 59.30
CA ALA A 23 -6.34 10.49 58.81
C ALA A 23 -5.81 11.42 57.71
N LEU A 24 -4.57 11.91 57.82
CA LEU A 24 -3.92 12.70 56.76
C LEU A 24 -3.58 11.85 55.53
N LEU A 25 -3.21 10.59 55.70
CA LEU A 25 -2.97 9.67 54.58
C LEU A 25 -4.29 9.28 53.89
N LEU A 26 -5.38 9.09 54.64
CA LEU A 26 -6.71 8.85 54.07
C LEU A 26 -7.30 10.10 53.39
N LEU A 27 -7.01 11.30 53.89
CA LEU A 27 -7.39 12.55 53.23
C LEU A 27 -6.55 12.80 51.96
N GLY A 28 -5.26 12.45 51.98
CA GLY A 28 -4.37 12.52 50.82
C GLY A 28 -4.71 11.51 49.73
N VAL A 29 -5.16 10.32 50.09
CA VAL A 29 -5.62 9.29 49.13
C VAL A 29 -7.01 9.63 48.58
N ALA A 30 -7.88 10.29 49.35
CA ALA A 30 -9.20 10.70 48.87
C ALA A 30 -9.17 11.88 47.86
N VAL A 31 -8.13 12.73 47.88
CA VAL A 31 -8.01 13.87 46.93
C VAL A 31 -7.47 13.44 45.56
N VAL A 32 -6.83 12.27 45.44
CA VAL A 32 -6.25 11.78 44.17
C VAL A 32 -7.21 10.86 43.39
N SER A 33 -8.41 10.57 43.94
CA SER A 33 -9.42 9.73 43.30
C SER A 33 -10.70 10.47 42.90
N PHE A 34 -10.60 11.77 42.60
CA PHE A 34 -11.63 12.38 41.76
C PHE A 34 -11.37 11.92 40.33
N PRO A 35 -12.27 11.15 39.69
CA PRO A 35 -12.22 11.02 38.24
C PRO A 35 -12.25 12.46 37.72
N GLN A 36 -11.21 12.84 36.98
CA GLN A 36 -11.27 14.05 36.19
C GLN A 36 -12.59 13.97 35.45
N SER A 37 -13.52 14.88 35.77
CA SER A 37 -14.77 14.96 35.07
C SER A 37 -14.37 15.25 33.64
N LEU A 38 -14.35 14.21 32.80
CA LEU A 38 -14.33 14.33 31.36
C LEU A 38 -15.52 15.23 31.07
N ARG A 39 -15.24 16.52 30.87
CA ARG A 39 -16.24 17.45 30.38
C ARG A 39 -16.74 16.79 29.12
N ALA A 40 -17.99 16.37 29.14
CA ALA A 40 -18.66 15.85 27.97
C ALA A 40 -18.36 16.77 26.79
N ALA A 41 -17.81 16.21 25.72
CA ALA A 41 -17.42 17.09 24.66
C ALA A 41 -18.64 17.59 23.91
N ILE A 42 -18.39 18.75 23.33
CA ILE A 42 -19.34 19.50 22.56
C ILE A 42 -19.13 19.04 21.12
N PHE A 43 -20.12 18.36 20.56
CA PHE A 43 -20.13 17.98 19.14
C PHE A 43 -20.11 19.20 18.20
N SER A 44 -20.35 20.40 18.71
CA SER A 44 -20.32 21.62 17.91
C SER A 44 -18.94 21.87 17.28
N GLY A 45 -18.95 22.07 15.98
CA GLY A 45 -17.76 22.37 15.19
C GLY A 45 -17.86 21.90 13.74
N GLY A 46 -16.90 22.34 12.94
CA GLY A 46 -16.61 21.73 11.65
C GLY A 46 -15.68 20.54 11.84
N TYR A 47 -15.76 19.58 10.93
CA TYR A 47 -14.92 18.40 10.90
C TYR A 47 -14.58 18.05 9.45
N ASP A 48 -13.36 17.55 9.25
CA ASP A 48 -12.81 17.19 7.95
C ASP A 48 -12.50 15.68 7.94
N GLY A 49 -12.96 14.98 6.91
CA GLY A 49 -12.84 13.52 6.83
C GLY A 49 -11.41 13.06 6.51
N ILE A 50 -11.03 11.91 7.08
CA ILE A 50 -9.73 11.26 6.89
C ILE A 50 -9.90 9.80 6.46
N GLY A 51 -8.86 9.22 5.83
CA GLY A 51 -8.91 7.85 5.34
C GLY A 51 -10.03 7.67 4.30
N ASP A 52 -10.93 6.73 4.54
CA ASP A 52 -12.09 6.46 3.66
C ASP A 52 -13.09 7.63 3.59
N ALA A 53 -12.98 8.60 4.50
CA ALA A 53 -13.77 9.83 4.50
C ALA A 53 -13.06 11.02 3.85
N ALA A 54 -11.89 10.83 3.22
CA ALA A 54 -11.14 11.92 2.61
C ALA A 54 -11.98 12.71 1.60
N GLY A 55 -11.98 14.04 1.74
CA GLY A 55 -12.81 14.95 0.92
C GLY A 55 -14.25 15.10 1.40
N MET A 56 -14.68 14.37 2.44
CA MET A 56 -15.95 14.62 3.13
C MET A 56 -15.79 15.76 4.14
N SER A 57 -16.87 16.50 4.39
CA SER A 57 -16.91 17.48 5.47
C SER A 57 -18.20 17.35 6.27
N LEU A 58 -18.08 17.51 7.59
CA LEU A 58 -19.19 17.42 8.53
C LEU A 58 -19.23 18.70 9.37
N THR A 59 -20.41 19.28 9.53
CA THR A 59 -20.61 20.41 10.44
C THR A 59 -21.71 20.05 11.40
N LEU A 60 -21.44 20.16 12.69
CA LEU A 60 -22.38 19.83 13.76
C LEU A 60 -22.60 21.05 14.66
N SER A 61 -23.80 21.14 15.18
CA SER A 61 -24.21 22.06 16.23
C SER A 61 -25.00 21.29 17.28
N GLN A 62 -24.57 21.40 18.51
CA GLN A 62 -25.21 20.78 19.65
C GLN A 62 -25.89 21.83 20.54
N ILE A 63 -27.16 21.59 20.86
CA ILE A 63 -27.91 22.32 21.88
C ILE A 63 -28.50 21.28 22.83
N GLU A 64 -28.01 21.27 24.07
CA GLU A 64 -28.35 20.25 25.07
C GLU A 64 -28.11 18.82 24.54
N ARG A 65 -29.18 18.03 24.38
CA ARG A 65 -29.16 16.67 23.83
C ARG A 65 -29.30 16.64 22.31
N ARG A 66 -29.78 17.71 21.69
CA ARG A 66 -30.04 17.75 20.25
C ARG A 66 -28.76 18.01 19.49
N VAL A 67 -28.52 17.23 18.44
CA VAL A 67 -27.39 17.37 17.52
C VAL A 67 -27.94 17.54 16.10
N VAL A 68 -27.62 18.67 15.48
CA VAL A 68 -28.03 18.98 14.10
C VAL A 68 -26.82 19.37 13.27
N GLY A 69 -26.90 19.21 11.95
CA GLY A 69 -25.75 19.47 11.11
C GLY A 69 -25.93 19.21 9.63
N SER A 70 -24.80 19.18 8.92
CA SER A 70 -24.73 18.80 7.50
C SER A 70 -23.49 17.95 7.22
N LEU A 71 -23.66 16.90 6.42
CA LEU A 71 -22.58 16.06 5.88
C LEU A 71 -22.51 16.30 4.36
N SER A 72 -21.35 16.66 3.86
CA SER A 72 -21.08 16.83 2.43
C SER A 72 -20.10 15.75 1.95
N LEU A 73 -20.46 15.06 0.88
CA LEU A 73 -19.66 14.02 0.24
C LEU A 73 -18.84 14.59 -0.95
N PRO A 74 -17.74 13.94 -1.37
CA PRO A 74 -16.89 14.36 -2.50
C PRO A 74 -17.61 14.53 -3.84
N GLY A 75 -18.78 13.91 -4.02
CA GLY A 75 -19.62 14.00 -5.21
C GLY A 75 -20.67 15.11 -5.20
N GLY A 76 -20.60 16.04 -4.24
CA GLY A 76 -21.56 17.16 -4.11
C GLY A 76 -22.88 16.81 -3.43
N ALA A 77 -23.10 15.54 -3.07
CA ALA A 77 -24.24 15.11 -2.27
C ALA A 77 -24.15 15.68 -0.84
N VAL A 78 -25.28 16.18 -0.33
CA VAL A 78 -25.37 16.84 0.98
C VAL A 78 -26.53 16.28 1.76
N TYR A 79 -26.23 15.78 2.96
CA TYR A 79 -27.20 15.29 3.92
C TYR A 79 -27.37 16.29 5.06
N THR A 80 -28.61 16.50 5.47
CA THR A 80 -28.93 17.21 6.71
C THR A 80 -29.04 16.22 7.87
N LEU A 81 -28.38 16.52 8.98
CA LEU A 81 -28.39 15.70 10.19
C LEU A 81 -29.40 16.23 11.20
N ASN A 82 -30.20 15.33 11.76
CA ASN A 82 -31.02 15.61 12.93
C ASN A 82 -31.03 14.38 13.84
N GLY A 83 -30.46 14.53 15.03
CA GLY A 83 -30.37 13.46 16.00
C GLY A 83 -30.28 13.96 17.43
N GLU A 84 -30.06 13.01 18.32
CA GLU A 84 -30.11 13.19 19.76
C GLU A 84 -29.03 12.35 20.45
N ARG A 85 -28.49 12.88 21.54
CA ARG A 85 -27.62 12.18 22.48
C ARG A 85 -28.45 11.45 23.52
N GLU A 86 -27.96 10.29 23.94
CA GLU A 86 -28.57 9.53 25.04
C GLU A 86 -28.74 10.41 26.29
N ASP A 87 -27.71 11.18 26.65
CA ASP A 87 -27.78 12.21 27.68
C ASP A 87 -26.89 13.43 27.34
N ILE A 88 -26.89 14.47 28.20
CA ILE A 88 -26.12 15.73 27.98
C ILE A 88 -24.60 15.49 28.11
N HIS A 89 -24.18 14.35 28.63
CA HIS A 89 -22.81 13.96 28.84
C HIS A 89 -22.30 12.81 27.95
N ALA A 90 -23.19 12.10 27.24
CA ALA A 90 -22.88 10.93 26.44
C ALA A 90 -21.97 11.25 25.25
N GLY A 91 -20.84 10.56 25.11
CA GLY A 91 -19.93 10.69 23.96
C GLY A 91 -20.51 10.18 22.63
N THR A 92 -21.81 9.88 22.57
CA THR A 92 -22.49 9.33 21.40
C THR A 92 -23.75 10.12 21.03
N ALA A 93 -24.09 10.12 19.75
CA ALA A 93 -25.33 10.68 19.22
C ALA A 93 -25.85 9.82 18.07
N GLN A 94 -27.17 9.75 17.90
CA GLN A 94 -27.79 9.00 16.80
C GLN A 94 -28.98 9.74 16.22
N GLY A 95 -29.29 9.49 14.96
CA GLY A 95 -30.40 10.16 14.30
C GLY A 95 -30.54 9.82 12.83
N ALA A 96 -31.24 10.71 12.12
CA ALA A 96 -31.52 10.58 10.69
C ALA A 96 -30.71 11.56 9.85
N LEU A 97 -30.42 11.13 8.64
CA LEU A 97 -29.79 11.86 7.55
C LEU A 97 -30.82 12.01 6.43
N ASN A 98 -31.21 13.23 6.13
CA ASN A 98 -32.11 13.49 5.01
C ASN A 98 -31.28 14.04 3.85
N GLY A 99 -31.22 13.29 2.76
CA GLY A 99 -30.54 13.68 1.53
C GLY A 99 -31.30 14.80 0.82
N ARG A 100 -30.58 15.66 0.08
CA ARG A 100 -31.18 16.62 -0.84
C ARG A 100 -31.12 16.08 -2.28
N ASP A 101 -31.89 16.65 -3.19
CA ASP A 101 -31.77 16.41 -4.64
C ASP A 101 -31.76 14.93 -5.06
N GLY A 102 -32.70 14.13 -4.53
CA GLY A 102 -32.85 12.71 -4.90
C GLY A 102 -31.91 11.74 -4.19
N GLN A 103 -31.10 12.21 -3.24
CA GLN A 103 -30.40 11.33 -2.31
C GLN A 103 -31.40 10.69 -1.32
N GLY A 104 -31.34 9.36 -1.18
CA GLY A 104 -32.22 8.62 -0.27
C GLY A 104 -31.93 8.89 1.19
N ASP A 105 -32.91 8.64 2.07
CA ASP A 105 -32.75 8.82 3.50
C ASP A 105 -31.74 7.82 4.09
N ALA A 106 -31.11 8.20 5.18
CA ALA A 106 -30.16 7.37 5.91
C ALA A 106 -30.24 7.66 7.42
N PHE A 107 -29.50 6.89 8.19
CA PHE A 107 -29.35 7.04 9.63
C PHE A 107 -27.88 7.19 9.98
N PHE A 108 -27.63 7.71 11.17
CA PHE A 108 -26.26 7.85 11.65
C PHE A 108 -26.11 7.46 13.12
N HIS A 109 -24.90 7.04 13.44
CA HIS A 109 -24.38 7.01 14.80
C HIS A 109 -23.04 7.74 14.83
N ILE A 110 -22.82 8.61 15.81
CA ILE A 110 -21.58 9.32 16.01
C ILE A 110 -21.03 8.92 17.37
N GLU A 111 -19.75 8.59 17.40
CA GLU A 111 -18.96 8.41 18.61
C GLU A 111 -17.85 9.47 18.65
N GLU A 112 -17.72 10.14 19.78
CA GLU A 112 -16.66 11.10 20.02
C GLU A 112 -15.29 10.41 20.16
N ARG A 113 -14.27 10.97 19.52
CA ARG A 113 -12.88 10.51 19.62
C ARG A 113 -11.98 11.66 20.08
N PRO A 114 -10.81 11.40 20.70
CA PRO A 114 -9.97 12.46 21.28
C PRO A 114 -9.60 13.63 20.35
N LEU A 115 -9.50 13.40 19.03
CA LEU A 115 -9.15 14.42 18.03
C LEU A 115 -10.29 14.74 17.05
N GLY A 116 -11.47 14.17 17.24
CA GLY A 116 -12.54 14.24 16.26
C GLY A 116 -13.71 13.33 16.58
N LEU A 117 -14.19 12.58 15.59
CA LEU A 117 -15.30 11.65 15.75
C LEU A 117 -15.24 10.49 14.76
N GLN A 118 -15.93 9.43 15.14
CA GLN A 118 -16.23 8.28 14.32
C GLN A 118 -17.70 8.36 13.93
N PHE A 119 -17.98 8.25 12.65
CA PHE A 119 -19.28 8.47 12.05
C PHE A 119 -19.70 7.21 11.31
N LEU A 120 -20.75 6.56 11.77
CA LEU A 120 -21.37 5.44 11.09
C LEU A 120 -22.52 5.96 10.23
N PHE A 121 -22.40 5.81 8.92
CA PHE A 121 -23.45 6.09 7.94
C PHE A 121 -24.22 4.80 7.65
N ILE A 122 -25.55 4.82 7.80
CA ILE A 122 -26.39 3.64 7.62
C ILE A 122 -27.48 3.98 6.59
N PRO A 123 -27.39 3.53 5.34
CA PRO A 123 -28.43 3.79 4.35
C PRO A 123 -29.80 3.26 4.80
N ALA A 124 -30.90 3.91 4.41
CA ALA A 124 -32.22 3.29 4.53
C ALA A 124 -32.42 2.26 3.40
N THR A 125 -33.14 1.19 3.71
CA THR A 125 -33.70 0.28 2.70
C THR A 125 -34.83 0.98 1.93
N ALA A 126 -35.27 0.40 0.81
CA ALA A 126 -36.40 0.92 0.04
C ALA A 126 -37.72 0.99 0.84
N GLU A 127 -37.81 0.25 1.94
CA GLU A 127 -38.97 0.21 2.83
C GLU A 127 -38.85 1.20 4.01
N GLY A 128 -37.72 1.91 4.14
CA GLY A 128 -37.46 2.91 5.19
C GLY A 128 -36.60 2.49 6.40
N PRO A 129 -36.50 1.20 6.84
CA PRO A 129 -35.64 0.86 7.97
C PRO A 129 -34.14 0.89 7.61
N PRO A 130 -33.25 1.02 8.62
CA PRO A 130 -31.79 1.05 8.42
C PRO A 130 -31.24 -0.27 7.87
N ASP A 131 -30.39 -0.17 6.84
CA ASP A 131 -29.63 -1.28 6.25
C ASP A 131 -28.23 -1.36 6.86
N LEU A 132 -28.09 -2.14 7.94
CA LEU A 132 -26.81 -2.35 8.62
C LEU A 132 -25.79 -3.10 7.75
N GLY A 133 -26.23 -3.89 6.77
CA GLY A 133 -25.34 -4.63 5.86
C GLY A 133 -24.60 -3.73 4.87
N ARG A 134 -25.10 -2.50 4.69
CA ARG A 134 -24.50 -1.45 3.85
C ARG A 134 -23.99 -0.27 4.65
N ALA A 135 -23.84 -0.43 5.97
CA ALA A 135 -23.30 0.60 6.82
C ALA A 135 -21.81 0.85 6.51
N SER A 136 -21.43 2.12 6.50
CA SER A 136 -20.06 2.56 6.25
C SER A 136 -19.58 3.41 7.41
N GLU A 137 -18.36 3.15 7.85
CA GLU A 137 -17.74 3.89 8.93
C GLU A 137 -16.74 4.91 8.39
N TYR A 138 -16.82 6.13 8.92
CA TYR A 138 -16.04 7.27 8.49
C TYR A 138 -15.37 7.93 9.69
N SER A 139 -14.12 8.32 9.51
CA SER A 139 -13.35 9.02 10.54
C SER A 139 -13.23 10.49 10.18
N PHE A 140 -13.47 11.36 11.15
CA PHE A 140 -13.42 12.80 10.97
C PHE A 140 -12.53 13.44 12.04
N LEU A 141 -11.70 14.41 11.65
CA LEU A 141 -10.94 15.26 12.57
C LEU A 141 -11.66 16.58 12.78
N LYS A 142 -11.62 17.14 13.99
CA LYS A 142 -12.23 18.44 14.25
C LYS A 142 -11.46 19.54 13.51
N ARG A 143 -12.16 20.36 12.73
CA ARG A 143 -11.56 21.45 11.95
C ARG A 143 -10.86 22.44 12.89
N GLY A 144 -9.61 22.74 12.60
CA GLY A 144 -8.75 23.54 13.47
C GLY A 144 -7.99 22.73 14.52
N VAL A 145 -8.36 21.47 14.79
CA VAL A 145 -7.45 20.48 15.35
C VAL A 145 -6.54 20.05 14.20
N ARG A 146 -5.47 20.82 14.00
CA ARG A 146 -4.30 20.23 13.36
C ARG A 146 -3.87 19.13 14.32
N PRO A 147 -3.75 17.86 13.90
CA PRO A 147 -2.86 16.96 14.60
C PRO A 147 -1.57 17.77 14.82
N THR A 148 -1.09 17.91 16.06
CA THR A 148 0.27 18.40 16.32
C THR A 148 1.25 17.31 15.91
N ILE A 149 1.09 16.90 14.67
CA ILE A 149 1.86 16.00 13.90
C ILE A 149 2.01 16.85 12.64
N THR A 150 3.00 17.74 12.65
CA THR A 150 3.57 18.22 11.39
C THR A 150 3.88 16.97 10.56
N ASP A 151 3.91 17.05 9.22
CA ASP A 151 4.38 15.92 8.39
C ASP A 151 5.76 15.37 8.81
N GLU A 152 6.46 16.13 9.67
CA GLU A 152 7.72 15.80 10.34
C GLU A 152 7.58 14.95 11.62
N MET A 153 6.40 14.86 12.24
CA MET A 153 6.18 14.23 13.56
C MET A 153 5.37 12.93 13.55
N SER A 154 4.76 12.55 12.42
CA SER A 154 4.37 11.15 12.23
C SER A 154 5.61 10.51 11.65
N PRO A 155 6.20 9.47 12.24
CA PRO A 155 7.23 8.75 11.52
C PRO A 155 6.55 8.23 10.25
N ARG A 156 6.91 8.84 9.10
CA ARG A 156 6.42 8.49 7.76
C ARG A 156 6.54 6.98 7.51
N TYR A 157 7.47 6.37 8.24
CA TYR A 157 7.81 4.97 8.20
C TYR A 157 7.67 4.32 9.59
N LYS A 158 7.23 3.08 9.61
CA LYS A 158 7.27 2.21 10.79
C LYS A 158 8.74 1.90 11.13
N PRO A 159 9.08 1.73 12.41
CA PRO A 159 10.42 1.27 12.79
C PRO A 159 10.71 -0.07 12.12
N ALA A 160 11.89 -0.16 11.51
CA ALA A 160 12.37 -1.39 10.89
C ALA A 160 13.14 -2.23 11.92
N PRO A 161 13.17 -3.57 11.78
CA PRO A 161 14.05 -4.40 12.59
C PRO A 161 15.52 -4.03 12.40
N GLU A 162 16.28 -4.04 13.50
CA GLU A 162 17.74 -3.87 13.46
C GLU A 162 18.43 -5.13 12.94
N GLU A 163 17.90 -6.29 13.30
CA GLU A 163 18.41 -7.60 12.88
C GLU A 163 17.99 -7.93 11.43
N PRO A 164 18.76 -8.79 10.73
CA PRO A 164 18.35 -9.34 9.45
C PRO A 164 16.97 -10.01 9.54
N VAL A 165 16.14 -9.77 8.53
CA VAL A 165 14.79 -10.32 8.45
C VAL A 165 14.74 -11.50 7.46
N ASP A 166 13.78 -12.39 7.67
CA ASP A 166 13.38 -13.36 6.66
C ASP A 166 12.68 -12.67 5.47
N ILE A 167 12.77 -13.25 4.26
CA ILE A 167 12.07 -12.75 3.06
C ILE A 167 10.58 -12.51 3.27
N LEU A 168 9.87 -13.33 4.05
CA LEU A 168 8.43 -13.12 4.29
C LEU A 168 8.19 -11.84 5.10
N ALA A 169 8.98 -11.64 6.17
CA ALA A 169 8.92 -10.42 6.97
C ALA A 169 9.36 -9.19 6.17
N PHE A 170 10.33 -9.35 5.26
CA PHE A 170 10.73 -8.30 4.31
C PHE A 170 9.57 -7.89 3.40
N ILE A 171 8.91 -8.85 2.74
CA ILE A 171 7.80 -8.59 1.81
C ILE A 171 6.64 -7.88 2.52
N ASP A 172 6.32 -8.29 3.73
CA ASP A 172 5.22 -7.71 4.51
C ASP A 172 5.55 -6.29 5.01
N GLY A 173 6.84 -5.99 5.22
CA GLY A 173 7.30 -4.78 5.91
C GLY A 173 7.85 -3.66 5.03
N PHE A 174 8.49 -3.97 3.90
CA PHE A 174 9.34 -3.00 3.17
C PHE A 174 8.60 -1.76 2.66
N ARG A 175 7.28 -1.85 2.45
CA ARG A 175 6.47 -0.68 2.06
C ARG A 175 6.26 0.33 3.18
N GLY A 176 6.32 -0.15 4.42
CA GLY A 176 6.16 0.66 5.63
C GLY A 176 7.47 1.17 6.21
N TRP A 177 8.62 0.68 5.78
CA TRP A 177 9.94 1.12 6.26
C TRP A 177 10.49 2.27 5.45
N SER A 178 11.49 2.96 6.01
CA SER A 178 12.20 4.00 5.27
C SER A 178 12.94 3.40 4.06
N PRO A 179 13.21 4.19 3.00
CA PRO A 179 14.06 3.76 1.89
C PRO A 179 15.41 3.19 2.36
N GLY A 180 16.06 3.87 3.32
CA GLY A 180 17.33 3.43 3.92
C GLY A 180 17.23 2.07 4.59
N ASP A 181 16.20 1.86 5.42
CA ASP A 181 15.96 0.57 6.08
C ASP A 181 15.59 -0.53 5.08
N THR A 182 14.82 -0.20 4.05
CA THR A 182 14.49 -1.12 2.96
C THR A 182 15.76 -1.59 2.24
N ALA A 183 16.66 -0.66 1.90
CA ALA A 183 17.94 -0.97 1.27
C ALA A 183 18.83 -1.84 2.18
N ARG A 184 18.94 -1.48 3.46
CA ARG A 184 19.70 -2.25 4.47
C ARG A 184 19.17 -3.67 4.63
N LEU A 185 17.86 -3.83 4.84
CA LEU A 185 17.24 -5.13 5.08
C LEU A 185 17.22 -6.00 3.81
N TYR A 186 17.00 -5.42 2.63
CA TYR A 186 17.14 -6.13 1.36
C TYR A 186 18.58 -6.64 1.17
N ALA A 187 19.58 -5.81 1.47
CA ALA A 187 20.98 -6.19 1.37
C ALA A 187 21.34 -7.35 2.30
N GLY A 188 20.68 -7.44 3.47
CA GLY A 188 20.83 -8.52 4.45
C GLY A 188 20.17 -9.85 4.06
N LEU A 189 19.26 -9.88 3.08
CA LEU A 189 18.63 -11.12 2.64
C LEU A 189 19.66 -12.11 2.05
N PRO A 190 19.47 -13.44 2.17
CA PRO A 190 20.24 -14.42 1.43
C PRO A 190 20.15 -14.21 -0.10
N GLU A 191 21.20 -14.56 -0.83
CA GLU A 191 21.28 -14.37 -2.28
C GLU A 191 20.13 -15.04 -3.04
N ARG A 192 19.82 -16.30 -2.71
CA ARG A 192 18.69 -17.05 -3.30
C ARG A 192 17.35 -16.32 -3.12
N GLN A 193 17.16 -15.66 -1.97
CA GLN A 193 15.94 -14.93 -1.65
C GLN A 193 15.85 -13.61 -2.42
N ARG A 194 16.95 -12.86 -2.52
CA ARG A 194 17.02 -11.67 -3.40
C ARG A 194 16.75 -12.05 -4.86
N ALA A 195 17.44 -13.08 -5.35
CA ALA A 195 17.29 -13.54 -6.73
C ALA A 195 15.84 -13.91 -7.06
N LEU A 196 15.11 -14.54 -6.12
CA LEU A 196 13.69 -14.88 -6.28
C LEU A 196 12.82 -13.62 -6.51
N ILE A 197 13.01 -12.56 -5.73
CA ILE A 197 12.30 -11.28 -5.95
C ILE A 197 12.63 -10.73 -7.34
N LEU A 198 13.90 -10.79 -7.71
CA LEU A 198 14.39 -10.27 -8.99
C LEU A 198 13.84 -11.01 -10.23
N LEU A 199 13.24 -12.19 -10.07
CA LEU A 199 12.57 -12.91 -11.18
C LEU A 199 11.29 -12.21 -11.66
N TYR A 200 10.72 -11.32 -10.84
CA TYR A 200 9.45 -10.65 -11.10
C TYR A 200 9.66 -9.17 -11.37
N ASP A 201 9.22 -8.70 -12.53
CA ASP A 201 9.58 -7.38 -13.07
C ASP A 201 8.97 -6.18 -12.31
N HIS A 202 7.68 -6.21 -11.96
CA HIS A 202 7.02 -5.15 -11.20
C HIS A 202 7.49 -5.12 -9.74
N ALA A 203 7.69 -6.29 -9.14
CA ALA A 203 8.28 -6.40 -7.80
C ALA A 203 9.70 -5.82 -7.77
N THR A 204 10.51 -6.15 -8.78
CA THR A 204 11.86 -5.59 -8.93
C THR A 204 11.82 -4.08 -9.16
N ALA A 205 10.92 -3.59 -10.01
CA ALA A 205 10.79 -2.17 -10.30
C ALA A 205 10.40 -1.36 -9.04
N GLU A 206 9.46 -1.85 -8.24
CA GLU A 206 9.07 -1.17 -6.99
C GLU A 206 10.23 -1.16 -6.00
N LEU A 207 10.90 -2.30 -5.85
CA LEU A 207 12.04 -2.42 -4.94
C LEU A 207 13.21 -1.53 -5.38
N MET A 208 13.56 -1.55 -6.68
CA MET A 208 14.62 -0.71 -7.23
C MET A 208 14.33 0.76 -6.99
N TRP A 209 13.07 1.19 -7.15
CA TRP A 209 12.67 2.58 -6.93
C TRP A 209 12.95 3.00 -5.49
N ARG A 210 12.51 2.21 -4.51
CA ARG A 210 12.73 2.49 -3.09
C ARG A 210 14.21 2.49 -2.71
N ILE A 211 15.01 1.57 -3.27
CA ILE A 211 16.44 1.51 -2.97
C ILE A 211 17.19 2.67 -3.66
N CYS A 212 16.76 3.10 -4.85
CA CYS A 212 17.29 4.31 -5.47
C CYS A 212 16.95 5.58 -4.66
N GLU A 213 15.74 5.69 -4.10
CA GLU A 213 15.38 6.78 -3.18
C GLU A 213 16.23 6.78 -1.90
N ALA A 214 16.72 5.61 -1.49
CA ALA A 214 17.57 5.48 -0.31
C ALA A 214 18.97 6.07 -0.51
N ALA A 215 19.44 6.15 -1.77
CA ALA A 215 20.79 6.58 -2.13
C ALA A 215 21.87 5.98 -1.20
N PRO A 216 22.02 4.64 -1.14
CA PRO A 216 22.91 3.99 -0.20
C PRO A 216 24.36 4.45 -0.38
N GLU A 217 25.08 4.62 0.73
CA GLU A 217 26.47 5.08 0.73
C GLU A 217 27.36 4.23 -0.18
N GLU A 218 28.20 4.90 -0.97
CA GLU A 218 29.12 4.24 -1.89
C GLU A 218 30.04 3.25 -1.15
N GLY A 219 30.24 2.06 -1.73
CA GLY A 219 31.01 0.99 -1.10
C GLY A 219 30.27 0.15 -0.05
N SER A 220 29.08 0.58 0.39
CA SER A 220 28.24 -0.23 1.29
C SER A 220 27.77 -1.54 0.63
N ILE A 221 27.32 -2.52 1.44
CA ILE A 221 26.71 -3.74 0.90
C ILE A 221 25.43 -3.38 0.12
N ALA A 222 24.64 -2.42 0.62
CA ALA A 222 23.41 -1.97 -0.03
C ALA A 222 23.69 -1.34 -1.40
N ALA A 223 24.72 -0.49 -1.52
CA ALA A 223 25.14 0.09 -2.81
C ALA A 223 25.58 -0.99 -3.81
N ARG A 224 26.31 -2.01 -3.37
CA ARG A 224 26.66 -3.15 -4.24
C ARG A 224 25.42 -3.92 -4.72
N ARG A 225 24.45 -4.17 -3.83
CA ARG A 225 23.19 -4.85 -4.22
C ARG A 225 22.30 -4.02 -5.13
N LEU A 226 22.35 -2.71 -4.98
CA LEU A 226 21.71 -1.79 -5.91
C LEU A 226 22.40 -1.83 -7.27
N ALA A 227 23.74 -1.81 -7.32
CA ALA A 227 24.51 -1.92 -8.57
C ALA A 227 24.20 -3.23 -9.32
N ASP A 228 24.17 -4.37 -8.62
CA ASP A 228 23.77 -5.67 -9.20
C ASP A 228 22.38 -5.59 -9.86
N MET A 229 21.46 -4.84 -9.24
CA MET A 229 20.09 -4.64 -9.73
C MET A 229 20.05 -3.69 -10.94
N GLN A 230 20.79 -2.58 -10.89
CA GLN A 230 20.92 -1.60 -11.97
C GLN A 230 21.54 -2.24 -13.22
N GLU A 231 22.58 -3.06 -13.06
CA GLU A 231 23.23 -3.77 -14.17
C GLU A 231 22.22 -4.67 -14.89
N ARG A 232 21.46 -5.47 -14.14
CA ARG A 232 20.41 -6.32 -14.71
C ARG A 232 19.30 -5.52 -15.39
N GLN A 233 18.95 -4.36 -14.84
CA GLN A 233 17.91 -3.47 -15.36
C GLN A 233 18.40 -2.57 -16.49
N GLN A 234 19.72 -2.51 -16.73
CA GLN A 234 20.37 -1.63 -17.70
C GLN A 234 19.91 -0.16 -17.55
N THR A 235 19.82 0.31 -16.31
CA THR A 235 19.39 1.67 -15.98
C THR A 235 19.97 2.14 -14.67
N ASP A 236 20.27 3.44 -14.58
CA ASP A 236 20.77 4.07 -13.37
C ASP A 236 19.66 4.71 -12.54
N CYS A 237 19.92 4.94 -11.25
CA CYS A 237 18.92 5.52 -10.36
C CYS A 237 18.44 6.90 -10.78
N GLU A 238 19.32 7.79 -11.25
CA GLU A 238 18.93 9.14 -11.68
C GLU A 238 17.89 9.13 -12.82
N PRO A 239 18.17 8.52 -14.00
CA PRO A 239 17.17 8.46 -15.06
C PRO A 239 15.95 7.64 -14.66
N TYR A 240 16.11 6.61 -13.83
CA TYR A 240 14.98 5.80 -13.37
C TYR A 240 14.02 6.57 -12.47
N LEU A 241 14.52 7.29 -11.46
CA LEU A 241 13.73 8.11 -10.55
C LEU A 241 12.96 9.20 -11.30
N HIS A 242 13.57 9.83 -12.31
CA HIS A 242 12.87 10.80 -13.16
C HIS A 242 11.64 10.19 -13.86
N VAL A 243 11.75 8.97 -14.40
CA VAL A 243 10.59 8.29 -15.02
C VAL A 243 9.57 7.87 -13.96
N VAL A 244 9.99 7.46 -12.77
CA VAL A 244 9.07 7.13 -11.67
C VAL A 244 8.25 8.35 -11.25
N GLU A 245 8.85 9.53 -11.14
CA GLU A 245 8.11 10.76 -10.80
C GLU A 245 7.06 11.12 -11.86
N ARG A 246 7.35 10.89 -13.15
CA ARG A 246 6.35 11.03 -14.21
C ARG A 246 5.26 9.96 -14.10
N ALA A 247 5.63 8.71 -13.83
CA ALA A 247 4.68 7.61 -13.64
C ALA A 247 3.72 7.86 -12.46
N LYS A 248 4.21 8.42 -11.34
CA LYS A 248 3.39 8.83 -10.19
C LYS A 248 2.31 9.85 -10.57
N LYS A 249 2.62 10.75 -11.50
CA LYS A 249 1.68 11.75 -12.04
C LYS A 249 0.70 11.14 -13.07
N GLY A 250 1.06 10.02 -13.71
CA GLY A 250 0.35 9.40 -14.84
C GLY A 250 -0.95 8.64 -14.54
N GLY A 251 -1.53 8.76 -13.34
CA GLY A 251 -2.84 8.16 -12.97
C GLY A 251 -2.86 6.62 -12.84
N LEU A 252 -1.93 5.90 -13.48
CA LEU A 252 -1.84 4.43 -13.49
C LEU A 252 -0.86 3.87 -12.45
N PHE A 253 -0.24 4.71 -11.63
CA PHE A 253 0.74 4.28 -10.62
C PHE A 253 0.15 3.33 -9.57
N SER A 254 -1.12 3.49 -9.22
CA SER A 254 -1.82 2.58 -8.30
C SER A 254 -1.97 1.16 -8.86
N GLU A 255 -2.13 1.04 -10.18
CA GLU A 255 -2.20 -0.26 -10.87
C GLU A 255 -0.83 -0.93 -10.93
N PHE A 256 0.24 -0.15 -11.12
CA PHE A 256 1.59 -0.65 -10.98
C PHE A 256 1.84 -1.27 -9.60
N LEU A 257 1.47 -0.57 -8.52
CA LEU A 257 1.61 -1.08 -7.16
C LEU A 257 0.77 -2.36 -6.93
N ARG A 258 -0.42 -2.44 -7.53
CA ARG A 258 -1.27 -3.64 -7.49
C ARG A 258 -0.59 -4.84 -8.16
N ARG A 259 0.00 -4.64 -9.33
CA ARG A 259 0.74 -5.67 -10.06
C ARG A 259 2.01 -6.10 -9.32
N SER A 260 2.73 -5.14 -8.74
CA SER A 260 3.86 -5.43 -7.86
C SER A 260 3.44 -6.27 -6.65
N GLN A 261 2.35 -5.92 -5.97
CA GLN A 261 1.82 -6.72 -4.85
C GLN A 261 1.51 -8.15 -5.28
N PHE A 262 0.81 -8.31 -6.42
CA PHE A 262 0.49 -9.64 -6.93
C PHE A 262 1.75 -10.49 -7.14
N GLN A 263 2.83 -9.91 -7.68
CA GLN A 263 4.09 -10.61 -7.86
C GLN A 263 4.78 -10.93 -6.52
N LEU A 264 4.73 -10.03 -5.55
CA LEU A 264 5.26 -10.27 -4.20
C LEU A 264 4.49 -11.39 -3.47
N GLU A 265 3.19 -11.51 -3.70
CA GLU A 265 2.40 -12.66 -3.21
C GLU A 265 2.82 -13.98 -3.86
N LEU A 266 3.19 -13.97 -5.15
CA LEU A 266 3.75 -15.16 -5.80
C LEU A 266 5.11 -15.55 -5.21
N VAL A 267 5.97 -14.57 -4.91
CA VAL A 267 7.23 -14.79 -4.19
C VAL A 267 6.96 -15.42 -2.82
N ARG A 268 6.05 -14.82 -2.04
CA ARG A 268 5.63 -15.32 -0.72
C ARG A 268 5.12 -16.76 -0.81
N ALA A 269 4.22 -17.05 -1.73
CA ALA A 269 3.68 -18.40 -1.90
C ALA A 269 4.77 -19.40 -2.34
N THR A 270 5.71 -18.98 -3.19
CA THR A 270 6.86 -19.81 -3.60
C THR A 270 7.74 -20.16 -2.40
N VAL A 271 8.01 -19.21 -1.51
CA VAL A 271 8.78 -19.44 -0.27
C VAL A 271 8.06 -20.42 0.64
N LEU A 272 6.74 -20.27 0.84
CA LEU A 272 5.95 -21.19 1.66
C LEU A 272 5.92 -22.62 1.07
N CYS A 273 5.93 -22.74 -0.26
CA CYS A 273 6.07 -24.02 -0.95
C CYS A 273 7.45 -24.65 -0.74
N ASP A 274 8.54 -23.89 -0.86
CA ASP A 274 9.92 -24.37 -0.59
C ASP A 274 10.08 -24.87 0.86
N ARG A 275 9.32 -24.28 1.81
CA ARG A 275 9.30 -24.70 3.23
C ARG A 275 8.37 -25.88 3.53
N GLY A 276 7.54 -26.32 2.58
CA GLY A 276 6.53 -27.35 2.82
C GLY A 276 5.34 -26.89 3.67
N GLU A 277 5.12 -25.58 3.81
CA GLU A 277 4.02 -24.99 4.56
C GLU A 277 2.73 -24.87 3.72
N THR A 278 2.78 -25.26 2.46
CA THR A 278 1.67 -25.21 1.50
C THR A 278 1.49 -26.56 0.80
N GLY A 279 0.23 -26.98 0.59
CA GLY A 279 -0.09 -28.23 -0.08
C GLY A 279 0.30 -28.26 -1.56
N ALA A 280 0.64 -29.44 -2.09
CA ALA A 280 1.19 -29.63 -3.43
C ALA A 280 0.35 -29.03 -4.57
N ALA A 281 -0.98 -29.13 -4.49
CA ALA A 281 -1.88 -28.55 -5.49
C ALA A 281 -1.71 -27.03 -5.60
N ARG A 282 -1.65 -26.33 -4.47
CA ARG A 282 -1.45 -24.88 -4.45
C ARG A 282 -0.05 -24.47 -4.91
N CYS A 283 0.96 -25.31 -4.69
CA CYS A 283 2.31 -25.06 -5.22
C CYS A 283 2.38 -25.22 -6.75
N ALA A 284 1.62 -26.14 -7.33
CA ALA A 284 1.48 -26.26 -8.77
C ALA A 284 0.80 -25.01 -9.36
N ASP A 285 -0.25 -24.50 -8.71
CA ASP A 285 -0.94 -23.27 -9.15
C ASP A 285 -0.01 -22.04 -9.10
N VAL A 286 0.75 -21.88 -8.01
CA VAL A 286 1.73 -20.77 -7.88
C VAL A 286 2.76 -20.83 -9.01
N SER A 287 3.25 -22.03 -9.33
CA SER A 287 4.18 -22.24 -10.44
C SER A 287 3.53 -21.87 -11.78
N ALA A 288 2.31 -22.35 -12.04
CA ALA A 288 1.56 -22.06 -13.26
C ALA A 288 1.27 -20.56 -13.45
N LEU A 289 0.99 -19.84 -12.36
CA LEU A 289 0.77 -18.38 -12.38
C LEU A 289 2.08 -17.60 -12.53
N GLY A 290 3.16 -18.07 -11.90
CA GLY A 290 4.45 -17.39 -11.87
C GLY A 290 5.24 -17.53 -13.17
N SER A 291 5.29 -18.73 -13.77
CA SER A 291 6.16 -19.01 -14.92
C SER A 291 5.96 -18.06 -16.11
N PRO A 292 4.72 -17.72 -16.53
CA PRO A 292 4.52 -16.80 -17.65
C PRO A 292 5.03 -15.38 -17.38
N LEU A 293 5.00 -14.93 -16.12
CA LEU A 293 5.48 -13.59 -15.74
C LEU A 293 7.01 -13.52 -15.81
N ILE A 294 7.69 -14.57 -15.39
CA ILE A 294 9.16 -14.67 -15.45
C ILE A 294 9.63 -14.69 -16.91
N LEU A 295 8.90 -15.39 -17.79
CA LEU A 295 9.23 -15.44 -19.23
C LEU A 295 8.98 -14.12 -19.96
N ARG A 296 8.06 -13.29 -19.45
CA ARG A 296 7.73 -11.97 -20.00
C ARG A 296 8.33 -10.85 -19.16
N TRP A 297 9.49 -11.10 -18.56
CA TRP A 297 10.18 -10.12 -17.74
C TRP A 297 10.51 -8.87 -18.55
N ARG A 298 10.31 -7.71 -17.93
CA ARG A 298 10.56 -6.40 -18.53
C ARG A 298 11.50 -5.58 -17.66
N ARG A 299 12.20 -4.65 -18.30
CA ARG A 299 13.00 -3.65 -17.61
C ARG A 299 12.10 -2.66 -16.85
N ALA A 300 12.56 -2.22 -15.69
CA ALA A 300 11.82 -1.33 -14.80
C ALA A 300 11.54 0.04 -15.44
N ASP A 301 12.50 0.59 -16.18
CA ASP A 301 12.35 1.84 -16.93
C ASP A 301 11.22 1.75 -17.99
N ALA A 302 11.11 0.61 -18.69
CA ALA A 302 10.08 0.36 -19.69
C ALA A 302 8.69 0.25 -19.07
N ILE A 303 8.58 -0.36 -17.88
CA ILE A 303 7.34 -0.40 -17.12
C ILE A 303 6.93 1.02 -16.73
N MET A 304 7.83 1.81 -16.15
CA MET A 304 7.53 3.17 -15.68
C MET A 304 7.18 4.13 -16.83
N ARG A 305 7.83 4.02 -18.00
CA ARG A 305 7.46 4.82 -19.18
C ARG A 305 6.04 4.52 -19.68
N GLU A 306 5.64 3.25 -19.69
CA GLU A 306 4.28 2.87 -20.08
C GLU A 306 3.24 3.48 -19.13
N ILE A 307 3.53 3.46 -17.82
CA ILE A 307 2.66 4.03 -16.78
C ILE A 307 2.58 5.56 -16.88
N ALA A 308 3.69 6.22 -17.23
CA ALA A 308 3.74 7.67 -17.39
C ALA A 308 2.89 8.19 -18.57
N GLY A 309 2.62 7.35 -19.57
CA GLY A 309 1.84 7.72 -20.76
C GLY A 309 2.61 8.62 -21.74
N PRO A 310 2.06 8.84 -22.95
CA PRO A 310 2.69 9.65 -24.00
C PRO A 310 2.67 11.16 -23.72
N ASP A 311 1.72 11.64 -22.90
CA ASP A 311 1.50 13.07 -22.62
C ASP A 311 2.36 13.61 -21.46
N ALA A 312 3.17 12.75 -20.83
CA ALA A 312 4.20 13.18 -19.89
C ALA A 312 5.45 13.60 -20.70
N GLU A 313 5.40 14.79 -21.30
CA GLU A 313 6.51 15.33 -22.09
C GLU A 313 7.86 15.15 -21.37
N PRO A 314 8.94 14.88 -22.12
CA PRO A 314 10.27 14.99 -21.54
C PRO A 314 10.51 16.46 -21.22
N ASP A 315 10.78 16.78 -19.95
CA ASP A 315 11.59 17.95 -19.62
C ASP A 315 12.97 17.70 -20.25
N LEU A 316 13.09 18.00 -21.54
CA LEU A 316 14.38 18.20 -22.16
C LEU A 316 14.96 19.42 -21.45
N ALA A 317 15.97 19.17 -20.62
CA ALA A 317 16.88 20.21 -20.20
C ALA A 317 17.28 21.00 -21.45
N GLU A 318 16.99 22.31 -21.44
CA GLU A 318 17.56 23.27 -22.37
C GLU A 318 19.09 23.23 -22.20
N ASP A 319 19.75 22.31 -22.91
CA ASP A 319 21.16 22.48 -23.23
C ASP A 319 21.20 23.52 -24.33
N GLY A 320 21.36 24.77 -23.92
CA GLY A 320 21.58 25.92 -24.79
C GLY A 320 22.85 25.72 -25.60
N ARG A 321 22.73 25.05 -26.75
CA ARG A 321 23.71 25.09 -27.83
C ARG A 321 23.00 25.43 -29.12
N GLU A 322 23.06 26.71 -29.46
CA GLU A 322 22.72 27.22 -30.79
C GLU A 322 23.49 26.42 -31.85
N PRO A 323 22.85 26.02 -32.97
CA PRO A 323 23.57 25.44 -34.09
C PRO A 323 24.30 26.56 -34.83
N GLU A 324 25.63 26.54 -34.77
CA GLU A 324 26.46 27.38 -35.65
C GLU A 324 26.14 27.03 -37.11
N THR A 325 25.57 28.00 -37.79
CA THR A 325 25.38 28.04 -39.24
C THR A 325 26.72 28.01 -39.95
N GLY A 326 27.08 26.86 -40.51
CA GLY A 326 28.19 26.71 -41.46
C GLY A 326 27.76 27.11 -42.87
N ALA A 327 28.50 28.05 -43.43
CA ALA A 327 28.25 28.77 -44.68
C ALA A 327 28.07 27.90 -45.94
N ALA A 328 27.19 28.37 -46.82
CA ALA A 328 27.21 28.05 -48.25
C ALA A 328 28.24 28.94 -48.97
N GLN A 329 29.06 28.33 -49.83
CA GLN A 329 29.56 28.97 -51.05
C GLN A 329 29.96 27.92 -52.10
N GLU A 330 29.59 28.24 -53.34
CA GLU A 330 29.47 27.44 -54.56
C GLU A 330 30.80 27.16 -55.29
N ALA A 331 30.83 26.13 -56.15
CA ALA A 331 31.16 26.26 -57.59
C ALA A 331 31.06 24.90 -58.35
N GLU A 332 30.39 24.94 -59.51
CA GLU A 332 30.41 23.99 -60.66
C GLU A 332 31.86 23.69 -61.13
N GLU A 333 32.23 22.61 -61.83
CA GLU A 333 31.74 22.17 -63.16
C GLU A 333 32.33 20.79 -63.57
N VAL A 334 31.46 19.89 -64.06
CA VAL A 334 31.54 18.88 -65.16
C VAL A 334 32.90 18.25 -65.60
N VAL A 335 32.99 16.90 -65.68
CA VAL A 335 33.28 16.10 -66.91
C VAL A 335 32.76 14.65 -66.77
N VAL A 336 31.98 14.22 -67.76
CA VAL A 336 31.47 12.85 -68.01
C VAL A 336 32.33 12.14 -69.07
N SER A 337 32.65 10.85 -68.89
CA SER A 337 32.89 9.80 -69.93
C SER A 337 33.52 8.56 -69.26
N SER A 338 33.23 7.27 -69.50
CA SER A 338 32.28 6.48 -70.31
C SER A 338 32.33 5.02 -69.80
N ALA A 339 31.28 4.23 -70.05
CA ALA A 339 30.97 2.87 -69.52
C ALA A 339 31.72 1.70 -70.25
N PRO A 340 31.36 0.38 -70.19
CA PRO A 340 30.35 -0.40 -69.39
C PRO A 340 30.77 -1.86 -68.96
N VAL A 341 29.78 -2.64 -68.44
CA VAL A 341 29.63 -4.14 -68.41
C VAL A 341 30.28 -4.87 -67.19
N ALA A 342 29.73 -5.87 -66.47
CA ALA A 342 28.55 -6.76 -66.50
C ALA A 342 28.19 -7.19 -65.05
N GLY A 343 26.96 -7.65 -64.82
CA GLY A 343 26.50 -8.18 -63.53
C GLY A 343 26.79 -9.67 -63.31
N VAL A 344 26.73 -10.12 -62.05
CA VAL A 344 26.32 -11.47 -61.60
C VAL A 344 25.91 -11.38 -60.12
N ASP A 345 24.77 -11.98 -59.78
CA ASP A 345 24.27 -12.25 -58.42
C ASP A 345 25.25 -13.08 -57.57
N ALA A 346 25.36 -12.79 -56.27
CA ALA A 346 26.01 -13.70 -55.32
C ALA A 346 25.37 -13.65 -53.93
N GLU A 347 24.66 -14.73 -53.59
CA GLU A 347 24.33 -15.16 -52.22
C GLU A 347 25.59 -15.26 -51.34
N PRO A 348 25.49 -14.99 -50.02
CA PRO A 348 26.52 -15.39 -49.07
C PRO A 348 26.33 -16.86 -48.66
N ARG A 349 27.30 -17.70 -49.04
CA ARG A 349 27.49 -19.08 -48.57
C ARG A 349 27.77 -19.12 -47.06
N ALA A 350 27.08 -20.04 -46.37
CA ALA A 350 27.40 -20.52 -45.03
C ALA A 350 28.39 -21.70 -45.05
N ALA A 351 29.30 -21.77 -44.05
CA ALA A 351 30.03 -22.97 -43.61
C ALA A 351 30.66 -22.72 -42.19
N PRO A 352 31.13 -23.72 -41.43
CA PRO A 352 30.33 -24.46 -40.43
C PRO A 352 31.02 -24.76 -39.06
N GLY A 353 30.22 -25.20 -38.06
CA GLY A 353 30.63 -25.94 -36.83
C GLY A 353 30.44 -25.16 -35.51
N THR A 354 29.79 -25.61 -34.42
CA THR A 354 29.36 -26.92 -33.85
C THR A 354 28.51 -26.63 -32.57
N PRO A 355 27.77 -27.54 -31.90
CA PRO A 355 26.76 -28.54 -32.33
C PRO A 355 25.36 -28.31 -31.68
N VAL A 356 24.30 -28.80 -32.36
CA VAL A 356 22.95 -29.01 -31.79
C VAL A 356 22.82 -30.48 -31.36
N PRO A 357 22.11 -30.83 -30.27
CA PRO A 357 22.02 -32.22 -29.81
C PRO A 357 21.33 -33.14 -30.83
N LEU A 358 21.93 -34.29 -31.11
CA LEU A 358 21.35 -35.34 -31.95
C LEU A 358 20.27 -36.13 -31.19
N PRO A 359 19.19 -36.55 -31.88
CA PRO A 359 18.23 -37.50 -31.34
C PRO A 359 18.83 -38.90 -31.27
N ARG A 360 18.46 -39.65 -30.24
CA ARG A 360 18.93 -41.01 -29.95
C ARG A 360 18.28 -42.03 -30.92
N PRO A 361 19.03 -42.90 -31.61
CA PRO A 361 18.48 -44.09 -32.26
C PRO A 361 18.54 -45.27 -31.24
N GLY A 362 17.64 -46.24 -31.17
CA GLY A 362 16.43 -46.59 -31.89
C GLY A 362 16.02 -48.00 -31.41
N GLY A 363 14.73 -48.33 -31.54
CA GLY A 363 14.16 -49.66 -31.26
C GLY A 363 12.74 -49.46 -30.73
N GLY A 364 11.67 -49.58 -31.49
CA GLY A 364 11.46 -50.21 -32.77
C GLY A 364 10.15 -50.98 -32.64
N GLU A 365 9.04 -50.34 -32.97
CA GLU A 365 7.90 -50.91 -33.71
C GLU A 365 6.83 -49.82 -33.91
N GLU A 366 6.36 -49.73 -35.14
CA GLU A 366 5.38 -48.78 -35.63
C GLU A 366 4.00 -49.06 -35.04
N THR A 367 3.40 -48.06 -34.40
CA THR A 367 1.96 -47.82 -34.50
C THR A 367 1.71 -46.33 -34.48
N VAL A 368 1.24 -45.80 -35.60
CA VAL A 368 0.56 -44.52 -35.71
C VAL A 368 -0.59 -44.52 -34.69
N SER A 369 -0.53 -43.64 -33.70
CA SER A 369 -1.63 -43.41 -32.77
C SER A 369 -2.03 -41.94 -32.87
N ASP A 370 -3.10 -41.71 -33.63
CA ASP A 370 -3.83 -40.45 -33.66
C ASP A 370 -4.33 -40.14 -32.25
N PHE A 371 -3.82 -39.07 -31.64
CA PHE A 371 -4.38 -38.53 -30.42
C PHE A 371 -5.48 -37.54 -30.80
N GLU A 372 -6.66 -38.07 -31.11
CA GLU A 372 -7.90 -37.31 -30.97
C GLU A 372 -8.15 -37.03 -29.47
N PRO A 373 -8.73 -35.87 -29.11
CA PRO A 373 -9.14 -35.61 -27.75
C PRO A 373 -10.32 -36.51 -27.38
N ASP A 374 -10.14 -37.35 -26.37
CA ASP A 374 -11.22 -38.10 -25.73
C ASP A 374 -12.26 -37.13 -25.14
N VAL A 375 -13.26 -36.77 -25.94
CA VAL A 375 -14.55 -36.26 -25.48
C VAL A 375 -15.42 -37.45 -25.12
N SER A 376 -15.28 -37.93 -23.88
CA SER A 376 -16.37 -38.70 -23.28
C SER A 376 -17.56 -37.76 -23.00
N PRO A 377 -18.75 -38.01 -23.57
CA PRO A 377 -19.91 -37.18 -23.31
C PRO A 377 -20.41 -37.51 -21.90
N LEU A 378 -20.26 -36.57 -20.98
CA LEU A 378 -20.98 -36.61 -19.72
C LEU A 378 -22.48 -36.66 -20.05
N ALA A 379 -23.11 -37.75 -19.65
CA ALA A 379 -24.55 -37.96 -19.75
C ALA A 379 -25.28 -36.73 -19.20
N ALA A 380 -26.12 -36.15 -20.07
CA ALA A 380 -27.00 -35.04 -19.76
C ALA A 380 -28.14 -35.50 -18.84
N GLU A 381 -27.84 -35.88 -17.59
CA GLU A 381 -28.86 -36.14 -16.58
C GLU A 381 -28.32 -36.04 -15.13
N ALA A 382 -27.66 -34.93 -14.82
CA ALA A 382 -27.43 -34.54 -13.41
C ALA A 382 -27.33 -33.02 -13.17
N VAL A 383 -27.73 -32.17 -14.12
CA VAL A 383 -27.77 -30.71 -13.94
C VAL A 383 -29.13 -30.28 -13.39
N LYS A 384 -29.45 -30.69 -12.15
CA LYS A 384 -30.54 -30.09 -11.36
C LYS A 384 -30.16 -30.09 -9.88
N LYS A 385 -29.39 -29.07 -9.51
CA LYS A 385 -29.37 -28.35 -8.23
C LYS A 385 -27.93 -27.90 -8.02
N HIS A 386 -27.64 -26.64 -8.38
CA HIS A 386 -26.76 -25.71 -7.67
C HIS A 386 -26.77 -24.42 -8.49
N ARG A 387 -27.81 -23.60 -8.27
CA ARG A 387 -27.82 -22.20 -8.73
C ARG A 387 -26.87 -21.44 -7.81
N LEU A 388 -25.72 -21.05 -8.34
CA LEU A 388 -24.93 -19.94 -7.80
C LEU A 388 -25.74 -18.65 -8.00
N PRO A 389 -25.87 -17.77 -7.00
CA PRO A 389 -26.56 -16.51 -7.17
C PRO A 389 -25.65 -15.55 -7.95
N LEU A 390 -25.97 -15.32 -9.22
CA LEU A 390 -25.46 -14.17 -9.95
C LEU A 390 -26.24 -12.93 -9.50
N ALA A 391 -25.54 -11.95 -8.95
CA ALA A 391 -26.06 -10.60 -8.77
C ALA A 391 -26.42 -10.00 -10.13
N ARG A 392 -27.57 -9.35 -10.20
CA ARG A 392 -28.05 -8.58 -11.35
C ARG A 392 -28.51 -7.19 -10.85
N PRO A 393 -28.58 -6.21 -11.76
CA PRO A 393 -27.93 -4.89 -11.69
C PRO A 393 -28.53 -3.92 -10.68
#